data_AF-D7T0B8-F1
#
_entry.id   AF-D7T0B8-F1
#
_cell.length_a   1.000
_cell.length_b   1.000
_cell.length_c   1.000
_cell.angle_alpha   90.00
_cell.angle_beta   90.00
_cell.angle_gamma   90.00
#
_symmetry.space_group_name_H-M   'P 1'
#
loop_
_entity.id
_entity.type
_entity.pdbx_description
1 polymer ?
#
loop_
_entity_poly.entity_id
_entity_poly.type
_entity_poly.pdbx_seq_one_letter_code
_entity_poly.pdbx_strand_id
1 'polypeptide(L)'
;MQSAEDPDRTIKTLLQESFTTSDSSYVTFTPVEASSFSMTLNGGDPDNVPVMPSGFSISPDGPTGDEGSLVTIVFQILDGTASPMHFPSHSVGTMYKLITETAKSITAGTVDPDNMGR
;
A
#
# COMPACT_ATOMS: atom_id res chain seq x y z
N MET A 1 22.91 -31.30 3.70
CA MET A 1 23.57 -30.04 3.25
C MET A 1 22.54 -28.94 3.42
N GLN A 2 22.69 -28.14 4.47
CA GLN A 2 21.84 -26.97 4.72
C GLN A 2 22.16 -25.95 3.61
N SER A 3 21.19 -25.56 2.78
CA SER A 3 21.40 -24.43 1.87
C SER A 3 21.79 -23.23 2.71
N ALA A 4 22.95 -22.65 2.41
CA ALA A 4 23.34 -21.36 2.96
C ALA A 4 22.24 -20.35 2.59
N GLU A 5 21.65 -19.72 3.61
CA GLU A 5 20.80 -18.56 3.37
C GLU A 5 21.67 -17.45 2.77
N ASP A 6 21.22 -16.90 1.64
CA ASP A 6 21.87 -15.78 0.98
C ASP A 6 21.87 -14.58 1.94
N PRO A 7 23.04 -14.10 2.39
CA PRO A 7 23.13 -13.03 3.38
C PRO A 7 22.56 -11.68 2.90
N ASP A 8 22.25 -11.55 1.61
CA ASP A 8 21.64 -10.34 1.03
C ASP A 8 20.10 -10.46 0.86
N ARG A 9 19.50 -11.59 1.27
CA ARG A 9 18.05 -11.78 1.11
C ARG A 9 17.27 -11.09 2.23
N THR A 10 16.93 -9.82 2.04
CA THR A 10 15.95 -9.13 2.88
C THR A 10 14.57 -9.77 2.72
N ILE A 11 14.16 -10.58 3.70
CA ILE A 11 12.78 -11.11 3.75
C ILE A 11 11.87 -9.98 4.24
N LYS A 12 11.03 -9.47 3.33
CA LYS A 12 10.02 -8.45 3.66
C LYS A 12 8.69 -9.13 3.97
N THR A 13 8.12 -8.78 5.11
CA THR A 13 6.75 -9.15 5.50
C THR A 13 5.85 -7.94 5.29
N LEU A 14 4.59 -8.18 4.92
CA LEU A 14 3.57 -7.13 4.85
C LEU A 14 2.76 -7.14 6.15
N LEU A 15 2.80 -6.04 6.89
CA LEU A 15 1.77 -5.80 7.92
C LEU A 15 0.58 -5.20 7.21
N GLN A 16 -0.59 -5.79 7.38
CA GLN A 16 -1.82 -5.34 6.74
C GLN A 16 -2.96 -5.37 7.76
N GLU A 17 -3.74 -4.30 7.78
CA GLU A 17 -5.06 -4.27 8.38
C GLU A 17 -6.09 -3.80 7.35
N SER A 18 -7.31 -4.27 7.51
CA SER A 18 -8.44 -3.88 6.69
C SER A 18 -9.69 -3.83 7.55
N PHE A 19 -10.57 -2.88 7.27
CA PHE A 19 -11.81 -2.75 8.02
C PHE A 19 -12.90 -2.17 7.12
N THR A 20 -14.15 -2.53 7.41
CA THR A 20 -15.32 -2.08 6.68
C THR A 20 -16.35 -1.55 7.67
N THR A 21 -16.88 -0.37 7.36
CA THR A 21 -17.96 0.32 8.06
C THR A 21 -19.16 0.46 7.12
N SER A 22 -20.25 1.06 7.60
CA SER A 22 -21.39 1.44 6.74
C SER A 22 -21.00 2.45 5.66
N ASP A 23 -19.96 3.26 5.90
CA ASP A 23 -19.67 4.45 5.10
C ASP A 23 -18.38 4.30 4.29
N SER A 24 -17.54 3.30 4.60
CA SER A 24 -16.28 3.08 3.92
C SER A 24 -15.66 1.72 4.21
N SER A 25 -14.83 1.25 3.28
CA SER A 25 -13.87 0.17 3.48
C SER A 25 -12.46 0.68 3.27
N TYR A 26 -11.50 0.20 4.06
CA TYR A 26 -10.09 0.53 3.87
C TYR A 26 -9.18 -0.68 4.01
N VAL A 27 -8.01 -0.56 3.40
CA VAL A 27 -6.84 -1.42 3.60
C VAL A 27 -5.64 -0.51 3.82
N THR A 28 -4.92 -0.68 4.92
CA THR A 28 -3.61 -0.06 5.12
C THR A 28 -2.58 -1.14 5.37
N PHE A 29 -1.39 -0.94 4.81
CA PHE A 29 -0.32 -1.89 4.86
C PHE A 29 1.04 -1.19 4.90
N THR A 30 2.03 -1.86 5.46
CA THR A 30 3.43 -1.43 5.40
C THR A 30 4.33 -2.64 5.18
N PRO A 31 5.26 -2.58 4.20
CA PRO A 31 6.33 -3.56 4.13
C PRO A 31 7.27 -3.34 5.33
N VAL A 32 7.67 -4.42 5.99
CA VAL A 32 8.63 -4.42 7.10
C VAL A 32 9.64 -5.53 6.89
N GLU A 33 10.85 -5.37 7.43
CA GLU A 33 11.82 -6.47 7.47
C GLU A 33 11.41 -7.47 8.56
N ALA A 34 11.34 -8.76 8.21
CA ALA A 34 10.86 -9.81 9.10
C ALA A 34 11.69 -9.93 10.40
N SER A 35 13.00 -9.76 10.31
CA SER A 35 13.95 -9.77 11.44
C SER A 35 13.72 -8.61 12.39
N SER A 36 13.69 -7.38 11.87
CA SER A 36 13.40 -6.18 12.67
C SER A 36 12.05 -6.28 13.38
N PHE A 37 11.00 -6.71 12.67
CA PHE A 37 9.68 -6.89 13.27
C PHE A 37 9.65 -7.98 14.36
N SER A 38 10.34 -9.10 14.13
CA SER A 38 10.46 -10.17 15.14
C SER A 38 11.20 -9.69 16.38
N MET A 39 12.26 -8.89 16.24
CA MET A 39 12.97 -8.32 17.38
C MET A 39 12.04 -7.42 18.21
N THR A 40 11.27 -6.55 17.57
CA THR A 40 10.29 -5.69 18.25
C THR A 40 9.22 -6.51 18.99
N LEU A 41 8.68 -7.56 18.37
CA LEU A 41 7.69 -8.44 19.02
C LEU A 41 8.24 -9.17 20.26
N ASN A 42 9.55 -9.39 20.31
CA ASN A 42 10.23 -10.01 21.44
C ASN A 42 10.68 -8.99 22.50
N GLY A 43 10.13 -7.77 22.49
CA GLY A 43 10.43 -6.72 23.47
C GLY A 43 11.64 -5.85 23.13
N GLY A 44 12.13 -5.92 21.88
CA GLY A 44 13.11 -4.98 21.35
C GLY A 44 12.53 -3.59 21.08
N ASP A 45 13.39 -2.65 20.72
CA ASP A 45 13.02 -1.26 20.44
C ASP A 45 12.22 -1.13 19.13
N PRO A 46 10.96 -0.64 19.15
CA PRO A 46 10.13 -0.45 17.97
C PRO A 46 10.61 0.68 17.04
N ASP A 47 11.41 1.64 17.53
CA ASP A 47 11.81 2.82 16.74
C ASP A 47 12.77 2.47 15.59
N ASN A 48 13.36 1.27 15.61
CA ASN A 48 14.29 0.79 14.59
C ASN A 48 13.60 0.10 13.40
N VAL A 49 12.27 0.00 13.38
CA VAL A 49 11.53 -0.60 12.26
C VAL A 49 11.11 0.49 11.27
N PRO A 50 11.78 0.65 10.11
CA PRO A 50 11.34 1.60 9.11
C PRO A 50 9.99 1.14 8.54
N VAL A 51 8.95 1.93 8.77
CA VAL A 51 7.61 1.71 8.21
C VAL A 51 7.30 2.78 7.18
N MET A 52 6.71 2.36 6.07
CA MET A 52 6.21 3.25 5.01
C MET A 52 4.76 2.85 4.72
N PRO A 53 3.81 3.36 5.53
CA PRO A 53 2.40 3.09 5.35
C PRO A 53 1.93 3.44 3.94
N SER A 54 1.15 2.55 3.37
CA SER A 54 0.48 2.69 2.09
C SER A 54 -0.89 2.03 2.20
N GLY A 55 -1.81 2.38 1.32
CA GLY A 55 -3.16 1.86 1.43
C GLY A 55 -4.16 2.56 0.54
N PHE A 56 -5.41 2.18 0.71
CA PHE A 56 -6.53 2.84 0.05
C PHE A 56 -7.80 2.74 0.88
N SER A 57 -8.72 3.66 0.64
CA SER A 57 -10.10 3.59 1.11
C SER A 57 -11.07 3.75 -0.05
N ILE A 58 -12.23 3.12 0.10
CA ILE A 58 -13.36 3.18 -0.83
C ILE A 58 -14.56 3.63 -0.01
N SER A 59 -15.19 4.73 -0.40
CA SER A 59 -16.43 5.24 0.20
C SER A 59 -17.47 5.49 -0.89
N PRO A 60 -18.77 5.48 -0.57
CA PRO A 60 -19.81 5.92 -1.50
C PRO A 60 -19.55 7.35 -1.97
N ASP A 61 -19.88 7.64 -3.22
CA ASP A 61 -19.86 9.01 -3.76
C ASP A 61 -21.27 9.62 -3.76
N GLY A 62 -21.34 10.93 -3.54
CA GLY A 62 -22.58 11.70 -3.49
C GLY A 62 -23.39 11.55 -2.19
N PRO A 63 -24.48 12.34 -2.02
CA PRO A 63 -25.25 12.42 -0.77
C PRO A 63 -26.02 11.15 -0.41
N THR A 64 -26.38 10.34 -1.42
CA THR A 64 -27.14 9.10 -1.24
C THR A 64 -26.29 7.85 -1.47
N GLY A 65 -25.04 7.99 -1.90
CA GLY A 65 -24.14 6.88 -2.20
C GLY A 65 -24.41 6.19 -3.54
N ASP A 66 -25.28 6.76 -4.38
CA ASP A 66 -25.68 6.18 -5.67
C ASP A 66 -24.86 6.73 -6.85
N GLU A 67 -23.96 7.69 -6.63
CA GLU A 67 -23.16 8.32 -7.69
C GLU A 67 -21.85 7.56 -8.00
N GLY A 68 -21.63 6.43 -7.32
CA GLY A 68 -20.48 5.57 -7.49
C GLY A 68 -19.66 5.45 -6.21
N SER A 69 -18.34 5.40 -6.35
CA SER A 69 -17.43 5.31 -5.21
C SER A 69 -16.25 6.25 -5.36
N LEU A 70 -15.93 6.94 -4.28
CA LEU A 70 -14.70 7.70 -4.15
C LEU A 70 -13.59 6.76 -3.67
N VAL A 71 -12.50 6.71 -4.43
CA VAL A 71 -11.30 5.93 -4.08
C VAL A 71 -10.19 6.89 -3.65
N THR A 72 -9.73 6.75 -2.41
CA THR A 72 -8.55 7.48 -1.91
C THR A 72 -7.39 6.52 -1.83
N ILE A 73 -6.26 6.84 -2.46
CA ILE A 73 -5.05 6.01 -2.45
C ILE A 73 -3.93 6.79 -1.77
N VAL A 74 -3.18 6.13 -0.89
CA VAL A 74 -2.03 6.71 -0.21
C VAL A 74 -0.79 5.84 -0.40
N PHE A 75 0.32 6.50 -0.72
CA PHE A 75 1.64 5.88 -0.76
C PHE A 75 2.63 6.76 -0.02
N GLN A 76 3.44 6.16 0.84
CA GLN A 76 4.68 6.77 1.29
C GLN A 76 5.84 6.12 0.54
N ILE A 77 6.59 6.92 -0.21
CA ILE A 77 7.74 6.46 -1.01
C ILE A 77 8.95 7.28 -0.58
N LEU A 78 10.04 6.60 -0.24
CA LEU A 78 11.32 7.22 0.06
C LEU A 78 12.22 7.14 -1.17
N ASP A 79 12.69 8.30 -1.63
CA ASP A 79 13.70 8.41 -2.67
C ASP A 79 14.95 9.06 -2.07
N GLY A 80 16.02 8.27 -1.96
CA GLY A 80 17.30 8.72 -1.40
C GLY A 80 18.02 9.79 -2.23
N THR A 81 17.53 10.08 -3.43
CA THR A 81 18.07 11.12 -4.33
C THR A 81 17.24 12.40 -4.33
N ALA A 82 16.07 12.40 -3.67
CA ALA A 82 15.21 13.58 -3.57
C ALA A 82 15.72 14.58 -2.51
N SER A 83 15.54 15.86 -2.78
CA SER A 83 15.81 16.96 -1.85
C SER A 83 14.71 18.02 -1.94
N PRO A 84 14.58 18.92 -0.94
CA PRO A 84 13.57 19.99 -0.98
C PRO A 84 13.67 20.91 -2.21
N MET A 85 14.84 20.99 -2.84
CA MET A 85 15.08 21.79 -4.06
C MET A 85 15.06 20.96 -5.35
N HIS A 86 15.07 19.63 -5.26
CA HIS A 86 15.14 18.76 -6.43
C HIS A 86 14.36 17.47 -6.19
N PHE A 87 13.24 17.34 -6.90
CA PHE A 87 12.48 16.10 -6.95
C PHE A 87 12.77 15.40 -8.30
N PRO A 88 13.33 14.18 -8.30
CA PRO A 88 13.73 13.52 -9.53
C PRO A 88 12.54 13.20 -10.44
N SER A 89 12.66 13.49 -11.73
CA SER A 89 11.58 13.27 -12.72
C SER A 89 11.20 11.78 -12.87
N HIS A 90 12.16 10.88 -12.72
CA HIS A 90 11.92 9.43 -12.76
C HIS A 90 11.01 8.97 -11.61
N SER A 91 11.13 9.60 -10.44
CA SER A 91 10.29 9.34 -9.26
C SER A 91 8.86 9.80 -9.49
N VAL A 92 8.66 10.95 -10.17
CA VAL A 92 7.32 11.39 -10.61
C VAL A 92 6.68 10.38 -11.55
N GLY A 93 7.41 9.92 -12.57
CA GLY A 93 6.92 8.91 -13.50
C GLY A 93 6.54 7.60 -12.80
N THR A 94 7.33 7.19 -11.81
CA THR A 94 7.08 5.99 -11.01
C THR A 94 5.83 6.15 -10.13
N MET A 95 5.69 7.28 -9.43
CA MET A 95 4.51 7.58 -8.62
C MET A 95 3.24 7.61 -9.46
N TYR A 96 3.26 8.30 -10.60
CA TYR A 96 2.13 8.35 -11.52
C TYR A 96 1.70 6.96 -11.98
N LYS A 97 2.68 6.11 -12.36
CA LYS A 97 2.42 4.74 -12.77
C LYS A 97 1.82 3.92 -11.62
N LEU A 98 2.39 3.99 -10.42
CA LEU A 98 1.89 3.26 -9.25
C LEU A 98 0.43 3.63 -8.93
N ILE A 99 0.13 4.92 -8.83
CA ILE A 99 -1.23 5.42 -8.56
C ILE A 99 -2.20 4.94 -9.65
N THR A 100 -1.83 5.10 -10.92
CA THR A 100 -2.69 4.74 -12.05
C THR A 100 -2.97 3.24 -12.11
N GLU A 101 -1.95 2.40 -11.94
CA GLU A 101 -2.11 0.95 -11.99
C GLU A 101 -2.85 0.41 -10.76
N THR A 102 -2.63 0.97 -9.57
CA THR A 102 -3.41 0.62 -8.37
C THR A 102 -4.88 0.99 -8.52
N ALA A 103 -5.18 2.20 -9.01
CA ALA A 103 -6.56 2.61 -9.28
C ALA A 103 -7.25 1.64 -10.25
N LYS A 104 -6.61 1.30 -11.37
CA LYS A 104 -7.12 0.30 -12.32
C LYS A 104 -7.36 -1.05 -11.68
N SER A 105 -6.43 -1.53 -10.86
CA SER A 105 -6.54 -2.83 -10.20
C SER A 105 -7.70 -2.88 -9.20
N ILE A 106 -7.93 -1.78 -8.46
CA ILE A 106 -9.07 -1.66 -7.54
C ILE A 106 -10.37 -1.70 -8.34
N THR A 107 -10.49 -0.87 -9.38
CA THR A 107 -11.69 -0.84 -10.23
C THR A 107 -11.97 -2.20 -10.87
N ALA A 108 -10.94 -2.89 -11.37
CA ALA A 108 -11.10 -4.21 -11.96
C ALA A 108 -11.62 -5.25 -10.95
N GLY A 109 -11.26 -5.13 -9.67
CA GLY A 109 -11.75 -6.01 -8.60
C GLY A 109 -13.20 -5.72 -8.17
N THR A 110 -13.74 -4.55 -8.50
CA THR A 110 -15.12 -4.16 -8.17
C THR A 110 -16.13 -4.40 -9.29
N VAL A 111 -15.66 -4.67 -10.52
CA VAL A 111 -16.55 -4.95 -11.65
C VAL A 111 -16.98 -6.42 -11.61
N ASP A 112 -18.29 -6.65 -11.47
CA ASP A 112 -18.88 -7.97 -11.69
C ASP A 112 -18.81 -8.33 -13.18
N PRO A 113 -18.08 -9.39 -13.59
CA PRO A 113 -18.00 -9.80 -14.98
C PRO A 113 -19.36 -10.21 -15.56
N ASP A 114 -20.33 -10.62 -14.73
CA ASP A 114 -21.66 -11.06 -15.18
C ASP A 114 -22.64 -9.89 -15.43
N ASN A 115 -22.25 -8.66 -15.09
CA ASN A 115 -23.10 -7.47 -15.22
C ASN A 115 -22.65 -6.52 -16.35
N MET A 116 -21.77 -6.98 -17.27
CA MET A 116 -21.37 -6.23 -18.48
C MET A 116 -22.44 -6.26 -19.60
N GLY A 117 -23.65 -5.80 -19.31
CA GLY A 117 -24.66 -5.47 -20.32
C GLY A 117 -25.81 -6.47 -20.46
N ARG A 118 -26.87 -6.23 -19.67
CA ARG A 118 -28.25 -6.53 -20.05
C ARG A 118 -29.10 -5.28 -19.95
#